data_AF-A0A1I2FN83-F1
#
_entry.id   AF-A0A1I2FN83-F1
#
_cell.length_a   1.000
_cell.length_b   1.000
_cell.length_c   1.000
_cell.angle_alpha   90.00
_cell.angle_beta   90.00
_cell.angle_gamma   90.00
#
_symmetry.space_group_name_H-M   'P 1'
#
loop_
_entity.id
_entity.type
_entity.pdbx_description
1 polymer ?
#
loop_
_entity_poly.entity_id
_entity_poly.type
_entity_poly.pdbx_seq_one_letter_code
_entity_poly.pdbx_strand_id
1 'polypeptide(L)'
;MGYAKERGKLEKLSAKITGLTIYDDRSLAVITDIYEQYSHTIRILKNKDPENFNELYINDLQQVKEFKKSLKVSEEDEDRQSKFLKYKEVLMAAMVKTILVTNTIL
;
A
#
# COMPACT_ATOMS: atom_id res chain seq x y z
N MET A 1 -7.43 -22.77 -0.71
CA MET A 1 -6.89 -21.51 -0.16
C MET A 1 -7.73 -20.33 -0.64
N GLY A 2 -8.53 -19.70 0.25
CA GLY A 2 -9.51 -18.66 -0.12
C GLY A 2 -8.91 -17.31 -0.59
N TYR A 3 -7.63 -17.07 -0.32
CA TYR A 3 -6.97 -15.77 -0.53
C TYR A 3 -5.80 -15.78 -1.52
N ALA A 4 -5.52 -16.92 -2.17
CA ALA A 4 -4.33 -17.08 -3.01
C ALA A 4 -4.27 -16.07 -4.18
N LYS A 5 -5.41 -15.71 -4.75
CA LYS A 5 -5.52 -14.73 -5.85
C LYS A 5 -5.15 -13.32 -5.37
N GLU A 6 -5.73 -12.87 -4.26
CA GLU A 6 -5.45 -11.57 -3.67
C GLU A 6 -4.01 -11.47 -3.16
N ARG A 7 -3.50 -12.52 -2.51
CA ARG A 7 -2.09 -12.62 -2.08
C ARG A 7 -1.13 -12.46 -3.25
N GLY A 8 -1.33 -13.22 -4.34
CA GLY A 8 -0.47 -13.13 -5.52
C GLY A 8 -0.51 -11.78 -6.22
N LYS A 9 -1.60 -11.00 -6.07
CA LYS A 9 -1.63 -9.59 -6.51
C LYS A 9 -0.78 -8.71 -5.60
N LEU A 10 -0.92 -8.84 -4.29
CA LEU A 10 -0.15 -8.06 -3.31
C LEU A 10 1.37 -8.31 -3.44
N GLU A 11 1.79 -9.56 -3.66
CA GLU A 11 3.20 -9.91 -3.90
C GLU A 11 3.77 -9.24 -5.15
N LYS A 12 3.00 -9.15 -6.24
CA LYS A 12 3.42 -8.44 -7.46
C LYS A 12 3.53 -6.93 -7.22
N LEU A 13 2.59 -6.36 -6.46
CA LEU A 13 2.61 -4.94 -6.11
C LEU A 13 3.78 -4.60 -5.18
N SER A 14 4.08 -5.45 -4.20
CA SER A 14 5.21 -5.26 -3.30
C SER A 14 6.56 -5.38 -4.02
N ALA A 15 6.69 -6.27 -5.00
CA ALA A 15 7.88 -6.31 -5.85
C ALA A 15 8.02 -5.03 -6.70
N LYS A 16 6.91 -4.51 -7.24
CA LYS A 16 6.89 -3.29 -8.07
C LYS A 16 7.29 -2.05 -7.27
N ILE A 17 6.82 -1.93 -6.01
CA ILE A 17 7.07 -0.73 -5.18
C ILE A 17 8.53 -0.60 -4.73
N THR A 18 9.26 -1.71 -4.58
CA THR A 18 10.67 -1.71 -4.14
C THR A 18 11.57 -0.90 -5.08
N GLY A 19 11.29 -0.90 -6.38
CA GLY A 19 12.06 -0.16 -7.39
C GLY A 19 11.86 1.35 -7.40
N LEU A 20 10.91 1.89 -6.62
CA LEU A 20 10.69 3.34 -6.55
C LEU A 20 11.67 3.96 -5.56
N THR A 21 12.66 4.70 -6.05
CA THR A 21 13.72 5.30 -5.22
C THR A 21 13.74 6.82 -5.29
N ILE A 22 13.19 7.40 -6.35
CA ILE A 22 13.17 8.84 -6.60
C ILE A 22 11.74 9.33 -6.81
N TYR A 23 11.49 10.57 -6.41
CA TYR A 23 10.28 11.29 -6.71
C TYR A 23 10.40 11.92 -8.11
N ASP A 24 9.60 11.42 -9.04
CA ASP A 24 9.38 11.98 -10.37
C ASP A 24 7.96 11.62 -10.83
N ASP A 25 7.50 12.18 -11.95
CA ASP A 25 6.14 11.96 -12.47
C ASP A 25 5.86 10.47 -12.74
N ARG A 26 6.88 9.74 -13.20
CA ARG A 26 6.75 8.30 -13.48
C ARG A 26 6.53 7.51 -12.20
N SER A 27 7.31 7.77 -11.18
CA SER A 27 7.25 7.11 -9.88
C SER A 27 5.98 7.49 -9.14
N LEU A 28 5.52 8.73 -9.29
CA LEU A 28 4.23 9.19 -8.78
C LEU A 28 3.05 8.46 -9.44
N ALA A 29 3.08 8.29 -10.76
CA ALA A 29 2.07 7.52 -11.48
C ALA A 29 2.06 6.05 -11.02
N VAL A 30 3.24 5.44 -10.87
CA VAL A 30 3.36 4.05 -10.42
C VAL A 30 2.87 3.86 -8.99
N ILE A 31 3.28 4.70 -8.03
CA ILE A 31 2.84 4.53 -6.63
C ILE A 31 1.33 4.79 -6.48
N THR A 32 0.76 5.66 -7.31
CA THR A 32 -0.69 5.95 -7.32
C THR A 32 -1.47 4.72 -7.77
N ASP A 33 -1.05 4.08 -8.87
CA ASP A 33 -1.61 2.82 -9.35
C ASP A 33 -1.50 1.70 -8.29
N ILE A 34 -0.32 1.55 -7.67
CA ILE A 34 -0.10 0.56 -6.61
C ILE A 34 -1.06 0.78 -5.43
N TYR A 35 -1.21 2.03 -4.99
CA TYR A 35 -2.14 2.37 -3.91
C TYR A 35 -3.59 2.03 -4.25
N GLU A 36 -4.04 2.35 -5.47
CA GLU A 36 -5.41 2.06 -5.89
C GLU A 36 -5.68 0.55 -5.88
N GLN A 37 -4.76 -0.24 -6.43
CA GLN A 37 -4.85 -1.69 -6.43
C GLN A 37 -4.78 -2.29 -5.01
N TYR A 38 -3.89 -1.78 -4.16
CA TYR A 38 -3.83 -2.17 -2.75
C TYR A 38 -5.15 -1.87 -2.03
N SER A 39 -5.64 -0.63 -2.12
CA SER A 39 -6.88 -0.18 -1.46
C SER A 39 -8.09 -1.02 -1.85
N HIS A 40 -8.17 -1.40 -3.13
CA HIS A 40 -9.24 -2.27 -3.63
C HIS A 40 -9.09 -3.70 -3.11
N THR A 41 -7.86 -4.22 -3.08
CA THR A 41 -7.58 -5.58 -2.61
C THR A 41 -7.87 -5.75 -1.12
N ILE A 42 -7.42 -4.81 -0.27
CA ILE A 42 -7.69 -4.88 1.17
C ILE A 42 -9.19 -4.75 1.47
N ARG A 43 -9.94 -3.97 0.69
CA ARG A 43 -11.40 -3.91 0.81
C ARG A 43 -12.08 -5.25 0.47
N ILE A 44 -11.60 -5.94 -0.57
CA ILE A 44 -12.11 -7.29 -0.92
C ILE A 44 -11.84 -8.24 0.24
N LEU A 45 -10.60 -8.27 0.76
CA LEU A 45 -10.23 -9.15 1.87
C LEU A 45 -11.06 -8.86 3.12
N LYS A 46 -11.21 -7.59 3.50
CA LYS A 46 -12.08 -7.15 4.61
C LYS A 46 -13.55 -7.54 4.42
N ASN A 47 -14.06 -7.59 3.20
CA ASN A 47 -15.44 -8.03 2.95
C ASN A 47 -15.59 -9.56 2.98
N LYS A 48 -14.54 -10.30 2.65
CA LYS A 48 -14.52 -11.77 2.73
C LYS A 48 -14.34 -12.26 4.17
N ASP A 49 -13.45 -11.60 4.92
CA ASP A 49 -13.06 -11.98 6.27
C ASP A 49 -12.79 -10.72 7.11
N PRO A 50 -13.87 -10.12 7.65
CA PRO A 50 -13.73 -8.91 8.45
C PRO A 50 -12.90 -9.10 9.71
N GLU A 51 -12.95 -10.29 10.32
CA GLU A 51 -12.27 -10.57 11.59
C GLU A 51 -10.76 -10.34 11.47
N ASN A 52 -10.15 -10.81 10.37
CA ASN A 52 -8.72 -10.71 10.18
C ASN A 52 -8.25 -9.44 9.44
N PHE A 53 -9.11 -8.82 8.62
CA PHE A 53 -8.67 -7.74 7.72
C PHE A 53 -9.27 -6.36 8.06
N ASN A 54 -10.20 -6.26 9.00
CA ASN A 54 -10.82 -4.96 9.31
C ASN A 54 -9.83 -3.96 9.91
N GLU A 55 -8.90 -4.42 10.76
CA GLU A 55 -7.89 -3.53 11.33
C GLU A 55 -6.92 -3.00 10.26
N LEU A 56 -6.45 -3.87 9.36
CA LEU A 56 -5.61 -3.47 8.22
C LEU A 56 -6.34 -2.50 7.27
N TYR A 57 -7.65 -2.69 7.07
CA TYR A 57 -8.46 -1.81 6.25
C TYR A 57 -8.72 -0.43 6.89
N ILE A 58 -8.88 -0.38 8.21
CA ILE A 58 -9.16 0.89 8.92
C ILE A 58 -7.87 1.62 9.22
N ASN A 59 -6.91 0.97 9.88
CA ASN A 59 -5.72 1.64 10.43
C ASN A 59 -4.62 1.77 9.37
N ASP A 60 -4.15 0.67 8.80
CA ASP A 60 -3.02 0.69 7.88
C ASP A 60 -3.35 1.43 6.58
N LEU A 61 -4.53 1.22 6.00
CA LEU A 61 -4.96 1.99 4.83
C LEU A 61 -5.17 3.49 5.16
N GLN A 62 -5.63 3.84 6.36
CA GLN A 62 -5.76 5.24 6.76
C GLN A 62 -4.38 5.90 6.91
N GLN A 63 -3.43 5.23 7.53
CA GLN A 63 -2.05 5.71 7.63
C GLN A 63 -1.46 5.95 6.23
N VAL A 64 -1.62 5.01 5.30
CA VAL A 64 -1.21 5.17 3.90
C VAL A 64 -1.85 6.41 3.25
N LYS A 65 -3.14 6.68 3.50
CA LYS A 65 -3.84 7.86 2.97
C LYS A 65 -3.28 9.17 3.53
N GLU A 66 -2.86 9.19 4.78
CA GLU A 66 -2.26 10.36 5.41
C GLU A 66 -0.93 10.73 4.76
N PHE A 67 -0.05 9.75 4.53
CA PHE A 67 1.20 9.98 3.80
C PHE A 67 0.97 10.33 2.32
N LYS A 68 -0.04 9.74 1.67
CA LYS A 68 -0.45 10.16 0.32
C LYS A 68 -0.88 11.62 0.31
N LYS A 69 -1.62 12.07 1.34
CA LYS A 69 -2.08 13.46 1.45
C LYS A 69 -0.92 14.41 1.75
N SER A 70 0.01 14.02 2.63
CA SER A 70 1.17 14.87 2.96
C SER A 70 2.06 15.13 1.75
N LEU A 71 2.23 14.14 0.86
CA LEU A 71 2.93 14.32 -0.41
C LEU A 71 2.28 15.38 -1.31
N LYS A 72 0.94 15.44 -1.36
CA LYS A 72 0.20 16.42 -2.18
C LYS A 72 0.28 17.86 -1.66
N VAL A 73 0.43 18.03 -0.35
CA VAL A 73 0.43 19.35 0.32
C VAL A 73 1.85 19.97 0.35
N SER A 74 2.87 19.27 -0.16
CA SER A 74 4.25 19.73 -0.11
C SER A 74 4.53 20.81 -1.17
N GLU A 75 4.88 22.02 -0.71
CA GLU A 75 5.22 23.18 -1.56
C GLU A 75 6.71 23.22 -1.95
N GLU A 76 7.61 22.61 -1.16
CA GLU A 76 9.06 22.56 -1.42
C GLU A 76 9.54 21.20 -1.95
N ASP A 77 10.52 21.21 -2.85
CA ASP A 77 11.00 20.01 -3.58
C ASP A 77 11.85 19.04 -2.74
N GLU A 78 12.72 19.51 -1.83
CA GLU A 78 13.48 18.63 -0.92
C GLU A 78 12.56 17.84 0.01
N ASP A 79 11.44 18.46 0.38
CA ASP A 79 10.43 17.89 1.24
C ASP A 79 9.57 16.83 0.52
N ARG A 80 9.43 16.93 -0.81
CA ARG A 80 8.69 15.97 -1.64
C ARG A 80 9.38 14.63 -1.74
N GLN A 81 10.69 14.61 -1.94
CA GLN A 81 11.47 13.36 -2.00
C GLN A 81 11.32 12.57 -0.70
N SER A 82 11.49 13.24 0.46
CA SER A 82 11.39 12.57 1.76
C SER A 82 9.97 12.07 2.05
N LYS A 83 8.93 12.85 1.72
CA LYS A 83 7.52 12.46 1.86
C LYS A 83 7.15 11.31 0.92
N PHE A 84 7.69 11.30 -0.29
CA PHE A 84 7.50 10.21 -1.26
C PHE A 84 8.07 8.90 -0.74
N LEU A 85 9.31 8.92 -0.21
CA LEU A 85 9.93 7.72 0.36
C LEU A 85 9.14 7.20 1.58
N LYS A 86 8.69 8.09 2.47
CA LYS A 86 7.83 7.69 3.60
C LYS A 86 6.51 7.08 3.13
N TYR A 87 5.86 7.68 2.14
CA TYR A 87 4.64 7.13 1.55
C TYR A 87 4.87 5.73 0.96
N LYS A 88 5.98 5.56 0.24
CA LYS A 88 6.40 4.27 -0.31
C LYS A 88 6.58 3.22 0.78
N GLU A 89 7.33 3.54 1.83
CA GLU A 89 7.63 2.63 2.94
C GLU A 89 6.36 2.18 3.67
N VAL A 90 5.46 3.12 3.98
CA VAL A 90 4.21 2.81 4.68
C VAL A 90 3.28 1.97 3.81
N LEU A 91 3.17 2.27 2.51
CA LEU A 91 2.39 1.46 1.57
C LEU A 91 2.98 0.06 1.41
N MET A 92 4.30 -0.06 1.32
CA MET A 92 4.99 -1.35 1.27
C MET A 92 4.76 -2.17 2.54
N ALA A 93 4.90 -1.54 3.71
CA ALA A 93 4.67 -2.20 5.00
C ALA A 93 3.22 -2.72 5.13
N ALA A 94 2.23 -1.91 4.71
CA ALA A 94 0.83 -2.31 4.72
C ALA A 94 0.54 -3.51 3.81
N MET A 95 1.14 -3.54 2.61
CA MET A 95 1.05 -4.70 1.70
C MET A 95 1.70 -5.95 2.31
N VAL A 96 2.90 -5.82 2.88
CA VAL A 96 3.63 -6.94 3.50
C VAL A 96 2.83 -7.53 4.67
N LYS A 97 2.32 -6.68 5.57
CA LYS A 97 1.45 -7.13 6.67
C LYS A 97 0.21 -7.87 6.17
N THR A 98 -0.44 -7.32 5.14
CA THR A 98 -1.62 -7.97 4.54
C THR A 98 -1.28 -9.35 3.97
N ILE A 99 -0.14 -9.49 3.29
CA ILE A 99 0.36 -10.79 2.80
C ILE A 99 0.60 -11.77 3.96
N LEU A 100 1.26 -11.31 5.04
CA LEU A 100 1.51 -12.13 6.22
C LEU A 100 0.21 -12.66 6.83
N VAL A 101 -0.79 -11.80 7.02
CA VAL A 101 -2.12 -12.21 7.52
C VAL A 101 -2.74 -13.26 6.60
N THR A 102 -2.66 -13.11 5.27
CA THR A 102 -3.16 -14.14 4.34
C THR A 102 -2.43 -15.47 4.43
N ASN A 103 -1.20 -15.51 4.95
CA ASN A 103 -0.42 -16.73 5.15
C ASN A 103 -0.70 -17.38 6.51
N THR A 104 -1.04 -16.59 7.54
CA THR A 104 -1.31 -17.10 8.90
C THR A 104 -2.69 -17.75 9.03
N ILE A 105 -3.67 -17.34 8.21
CA ILE A 105 -5.05 -17.87 8.23
C ILE A 105 -5.20 -19.15 7.37
N LEU A 106 -4.13 -19.58 6.68
CA LEU A 106 -4.11 -20.77 5.82
C LEU A 106 -3.36 -21.92 6.48
#